data_AF-A0A7J8JCN3-F1
#
_entry.id   AF-A0A7J8JCN3-F1
#
_cell.length_a   1.000
_cell.length_b   1.000
_cell.length_c   1.000
_cell.angle_alpha   90.00
_cell.angle_beta   90.00
_cell.angle_gamma   90.00
#
_symmetry.space_group_name_H-M   'P 1'
#
loop_
_entity.id
_entity.type
_entity.pdbx_description
1 polymer ?
#
loop_
_entity_poly.entity_id
_entity_poly.type
_entity_poly.pdbx_seq_one_letter_code
_entity_poly.pdbx_strand_id
1 'polypeptide(L)'
;MGLPKGPEGQGLPEVETREDEEQNVKLTEILELLVAAGYFRARIKGLSPFDKVVGGMTWCITTCNFDIDVDLLFQENSTIGQKIALSEKIVSVLPRMKCPHQLEPHQIQGMDFIHIFPVVQWLVKRAIETKEEMGDYIRSYSISQFQKTYSLPEDDDFIKRKEKAIKTVVDLSVSSPVLL
;
A
#
# COMPACT_ATOMS: atom_id res chain seq x y z
N MET A 1 -42.28 16.25 62.54
CA MET A 1 -41.99 14.89 62.02
C MET A 1 -41.45 15.08 60.62
N GLY A 2 -40.12 15.09 60.48
CA GLY A 2 -39.43 15.48 59.25
C GLY A 2 -39.22 14.29 58.31
N LEU A 3 -39.48 14.48 57.02
CA LEU A 3 -39.23 13.49 55.98
C LEU A 3 -37.70 13.30 55.77
N PRO A 4 -37.21 12.07 55.60
CA PRO A 4 -35.81 11.82 55.27
C PRO A 4 -35.50 12.17 53.81
N LYS A 5 -34.36 12.85 53.62
CA LYS A 5 -33.73 13.17 52.34
C LYS A 5 -33.27 11.88 51.64
N GLY A 6 -33.58 11.72 50.36
CA GLY A 6 -32.98 10.69 49.51
C GLY A 6 -31.52 11.03 49.19
N PRO A 7 -30.62 10.05 49.01
CA PRO A 7 -29.25 10.31 48.61
C PRO A 7 -29.24 10.66 47.10
N GLU A 8 -28.75 11.83 46.75
CA GLU A 8 -27.36 12.12 46.35
C GLU A 8 -27.02 11.54 44.98
N GLY A 9 -26.82 12.47 44.03
CA GLY A 9 -26.56 12.20 42.62
C GLY A 9 -25.33 11.33 42.40
N GLN A 10 -25.49 10.35 41.52
CA GLN A 10 -24.39 9.75 40.80
C GLN A 10 -24.20 10.55 39.51
N GLY A 11 -23.17 11.41 39.50
CA GLY A 11 -22.64 11.97 38.28
C GLY A 11 -22.19 10.83 37.37
N LEU A 12 -22.78 10.78 36.18
CA LEU A 12 -22.29 9.95 35.09
C LEU A 12 -20.86 10.42 34.75
N PRO A 13 -19.90 9.50 34.55
CA PRO A 13 -18.54 9.89 34.18
C PRO A 13 -18.52 10.46 32.75
N GLU A 14 -18.44 11.79 32.62
CA GLU A 14 -18.25 12.53 31.35
C GLU A 14 -16.82 12.41 30.77
N VAL A 15 -16.07 11.37 31.13
CA VAL A 15 -14.62 11.30 30.87
C VAL A 15 -14.25 10.35 29.72
N GLU A 16 -15.06 9.31 29.44
CA GLU A 16 -14.74 8.32 28.38
C GLU A 16 -15.04 8.79 26.95
N THR A 17 -15.85 9.85 26.76
CA THR A 17 -16.31 10.25 25.41
C THR A 17 -15.21 10.87 24.54
N ARG A 18 -14.19 11.48 25.14
CA ARG A 18 -13.17 12.26 24.41
C ARG A 18 -12.11 11.37 23.76
N GLU A 19 -11.69 10.30 24.43
CA GLU A 19 -10.67 9.38 23.92
C GLU A 19 -11.21 8.54 22.76
N ASP A 20 -12.48 8.11 22.82
CA ASP A 20 -13.16 7.41 21.73
C ASP A 20 -13.36 8.27 20.48
N GLU A 21 -13.57 9.58 20.64
CA GLU A 21 -13.68 10.52 19.51
C GLU A 21 -12.35 10.62 18.75
N GLU A 22 -11.23 10.77 19.44
CA GLU A 22 -9.90 10.86 18.82
C GLU A 22 -9.52 9.56 18.09
N GLN A 23 -9.81 8.40 18.68
CA GLN A 23 -9.59 7.09 18.07
C GLN A 23 -10.41 6.94 16.77
N ASN A 24 -11.67 7.39 16.76
CA ASN A 24 -12.53 7.32 15.58
C ASN A 24 -12.08 8.29 14.45
N VAL A 25 -11.58 9.47 14.82
CA VAL A 25 -10.96 10.38 13.85
C VAL A 25 -9.75 9.71 13.19
N LYS A 26 -8.86 9.11 13.99
CA LYS A 26 -7.68 8.40 13.49
C LYS A 26 -8.04 7.19 12.63
N LEU A 27 -9.03 6.40 13.02
CA LEU A 27 -9.55 5.33 12.18
C LEU A 27 -9.99 5.86 10.82
N THR A 28 -10.75 6.96 10.78
CA THR A 28 -11.22 7.53 9.51
C THR A 28 -10.06 7.96 8.62
N GLU A 29 -9.07 8.66 9.17
CA GLU A 29 -7.86 9.06 8.44
C GLU A 29 -7.08 7.84 7.90
N ILE A 30 -6.92 6.78 8.71
CA ILE A 30 -6.30 5.51 8.30
C ILE A 30 -7.03 4.93 7.09
N LEU A 31 -8.36 4.85 7.14
CA LEU A 31 -9.16 4.26 6.06
C LEU A 31 -9.04 5.10 4.77
N GLU A 32 -9.03 6.42 4.88
CA GLU A 32 -8.84 7.31 3.72
C GLU A 32 -7.47 7.13 3.07
N LEU A 33 -6.39 7.05 3.86
CA LEU A 33 -5.04 6.78 3.35
C LEU A 33 -4.95 5.42 2.63
N LEU A 34 -5.54 4.38 3.21
CA LEU A 34 -5.58 3.05 2.61
C LEU A 34 -6.33 3.06 1.27
N VAL A 35 -7.47 3.75 1.19
CA VAL A 35 -8.22 3.88 -0.06
C VAL A 35 -7.42 4.66 -1.10
N ALA A 36 -6.76 5.76 -0.71
CA ALA A 36 -5.93 6.54 -1.59
C ALA A 36 -4.76 5.72 -2.15
N ALA A 37 -4.21 4.79 -1.36
CA ALA A 37 -3.19 3.83 -1.80
C ALA A 37 -3.73 2.76 -2.78
N GLY A 38 -5.06 2.60 -2.87
CA GLY A 38 -5.74 1.62 -3.72
C GLY A 38 -6.29 0.39 -2.98
N TYR A 39 -6.34 0.40 -1.64
CA TYR A 39 -6.98 -0.65 -0.85
C TYR A 39 -8.46 -0.34 -0.62
N PHE A 40 -9.31 -0.70 -1.58
CA PHE A 40 -10.75 -0.37 -1.53
C PHE A 40 -11.57 -1.17 -0.51
N ARG A 41 -11.04 -2.29 0.01
CA ARG A 41 -11.72 -3.09 1.04
C ARG A 41 -11.98 -2.30 2.34
N ALA A 42 -11.21 -1.24 2.59
CA ALA A 42 -11.46 -0.28 3.68
C ALA A 42 -12.87 0.35 3.64
N ARG A 43 -13.50 0.45 2.45
CA ARG A 43 -14.85 1.03 2.29
C ARG A 43 -16.00 0.04 2.46
N ILE A 44 -15.73 -1.26 2.59
CA ILE A 44 -16.79 -2.26 2.71
C ILE A 44 -17.58 -2.01 4.00
N LYS A 45 -18.90 -1.83 3.87
CA LYS A 45 -19.82 -1.71 5.00
C LYS A 45 -20.09 -3.12 5.53
N GLY A 46 -19.90 -3.32 6.84
CA GLY A 46 -20.02 -4.64 7.49
C GLY A 46 -18.69 -5.29 7.86
N LEU A 47 -17.56 -4.82 7.33
CA LEU A 47 -16.25 -5.28 7.75
C LEU A 47 -15.82 -4.55 9.04
N SER A 48 -15.27 -5.29 10.01
CA SER A 48 -14.86 -4.68 11.28
C SER A 48 -13.70 -3.71 11.10
N PRO A 49 -13.54 -2.69 11.96
CA PRO A 49 -12.40 -1.77 11.89
C PRO A 49 -11.05 -2.50 11.94
N PHE A 50 -10.95 -3.58 12.72
CA PHE A 50 -9.74 -4.41 12.80
C PHE A 50 -9.41 -4.98 11.42
N ASP A 51 -10.37 -5.65 10.79
CA ASP A 51 -10.13 -6.35 9.53
C ASP A 51 -9.82 -5.35 8.39
N LYS A 52 -10.40 -4.15 8.44
CA LYS A 52 -10.08 -3.06 7.50
C LYS A 52 -8.64 -2.60 7.65
N VAL A 53 -8.21 -2.30 8.87
CA VAL A 53 -6.88 -1.73 9.15
C VAL A 53 -5.80 -2.80 9.00
N VAL A 54 -5.96 -3.95 9.65
CA VAL A 54 -5.00 -5.07 9.58
C VAL A 54 -4.91 -5.65 8.17
N GLY A 55 -6.03 -5.75 7.47
CA GLY A 55 -6.05 -6.13 6.05
C GLY A 55 -5.32 -5.11 5.19
N GLY A 56 -5.50 -3.81 5.46
CA GLY A 56 -4.79 -2.73 4.78
C GLY A 56 -3.27 -2.76 5.04
N MET A 57 -2.85 -2.97 6.27
CA MET A 57 -1.43 -3.11 6.64
C MET A 57 -0.79 -4.31 5.95
N THR A 58 -1.45 -5.47 6.00
CA THR A 58 -0.99 -6.69 5.32
C THR A 58 -0.83 -6.43 3.82
N TRP A 59 -1.83 -5.79 3.21
CA TRP A 59 -1.80 -5.43 1.79
C TRP A 59 -0.64 -4.49 1.43
N CYS A 60 -0.36 -3.47 2.26
CA CYS A 60 0.81 -2.60 2.07
C CYS A 60 2.12 -3.38 2.13
N ILE A 61 2.26 -4.31 3.07
CA ILE A 61 3.46 -5.12 3.25
C ILE A 61 3.69 -6.05 2.05
N THR A 62 2.64 -6.76 1.60
CA THR A 62 2.69 -7.60 0.39
C THR A 62 3.02 -6.77 -0.85
N THR A 63 2.46 -5.55 -0.97
CA THR A 63 2.77 -4.62 -2.07
C THR A 63 4.24 -4.21 -2.07
N CYS A 64 4.87 -4.10 -0.90
CA CYS A 64 6.30 -3.82 -0.76
C CYS A 64 7.19 -5.06 -1.03
N ASN A 65 6.63 -6.14 -1.59
CA ASN A 65 7.34 -7.38 -1.93
C ASN A 65 7.91 -8.13 -0.71
N PHE A 66 7.27 -7.97 0.45
CA PHE A 66 7.53 -8.76 1.65
C PHE A 66 6.44 -9.80 1.82
N ASP A 67 6.84 -11.06 1.92
CA ASP A 67 5.92 -12.14 2.24
C ASP A 67 5.59 -12.13 3.72
N ILE A 68 4.30 -11.99 4.00
CA ILE A 68 3.73 -12.44 5.25
C ILE A 68 3.01 -13.72 4.89
N ASP A 69 3.46 -14.87 5.42
CA ASP A 69 2.74 -16.14 5.38
C ASP A 69 1.44 -15.99 6.18
N VAL A 70 0.50 -15.25 5.61
CA VAL A 70 -0.89 -15.21 6.02
C VAL A 70 -1.57 -15.97 4.90
N ASP A 71 -2.05 -17.18 5.21
CA ASP A 71 -3.03 -17.84 4.36
C ASP A 71 -4.05 -16.79 3.93
N LEU A 72 -3.92 -16.41 2.67
CA LEU A 72 -4.50 -15.20 2.12
C LEU A 72 -6.01 -15.30 2.35
N LEU A 73 -6.61 -14.27 2.94
CA LEU A 73 -8.04 -14.14 3.25
C LEU A 73 -8.43 -14.67 4.63
N PHE A 74 -8.30 -13.75 5.59
CA PHE A 74 -9.25 -13.59 6.68
C PHE A 74 -10.62 -14.18 6.32
N GLN A 75 -10.97 -15.29 6.96
CA GLN A 75 -12.36 -15.75 6.99
C GLN A 75 -13.10 -14.78 7.91
N GLU A 76 -14.34 -14.40 7.58
CA GLU A 76 -15.19 -13.52 8.41
C GLU A 76 -15.31 -14.00 9.88
N ASN A 77 -14.92 -15.25 10.17
CA ASN A 77 -14.90 -15.87 11.48
C ASN A 77 -13.48 -16.22 11.98
N SER A 78 -12.46 -15.42 11.64
CA SER A 78 -11.10 -15.66 12.13
C SER A 78 -11.10 -15.68 13.67
N THR A 79 -10.65 -16.80 14.24
CA THR A 79 -10.61 -17.00 15.69
C THR A 79 -9.72 -15.96 16.34
N ILE A 80 -9.97 -15.66 17.64
CA ILE A 80 -9.18 -14.68 18.39
C ILE A 80 -7.67 -14.97 18.28
N GLY A 81 -7.28 -16.25 18.30
CA GLY A 81 -5.89 -16.69 18.16
C GLY A 81 -5.28 -16.38 16.79
N GLN A 82 -6.06 -16.44 15.72
CA GLN A 82 -5.60 -16.06 14.38
C GLN A 82 -5.38 -14.55 14.27
N LYS A 83 -6.26 -13.74 14.88
CA LYS A 83 -6.07 -12.28 14.95
C LYS A 83 -4.81 -11.91 15.72
N ILE A 84 -4.56 -12.57 16.84
CA ILE A 84 -3.34 -12.40 17.66
C ILE A 84 -2.09 -12.74 16.84
N ALA A 85 -2.04 -13.93 16.24
CA ALA A 85 -0.90 -14.38 15.45
C ALA A 85 -0.63 -13.47 14.25
N LEU A 86 -1.68 -12.92 13.62
CA LEU A 86 -1.55 -11.98 12.51
C LEU A 86 -0.91 -10.65 12.97
N SER A 87 -1.35 -10.09 14.10
CA SER A 87 -0.77 -8.88 14.67
C SER A 87 0.72 -9.06 14.99
N GLU A 88 1.10 -10.20 15.58
CA GLU A 88 2.51 -10.51 15.87
C GLU A 88 3.35 -10.61 14.59
N LYS A 89 2.83 -11.28 13.55
CA LYS A 89 3.49 -11.39 12.25
C LYS A 89 3.72 -10.01 11.63
N ILE A 90 2.71 -9.14 11.63
CA ILE A 90 2.85 -7.77 11.11
C ILE A 90 3.97 -7.03 11.84
N VAL A 91 3.95 -7.03 13.18
CA VAL A 91 4.97 -6.38 14.01
C VAL A 91 6.36 -6.95 13.74
N SER A 92 6.50 -8.25 13.53
CA SER A 92 7.79 -8.89 13.23
C SER A 92 8.40 -8.45 11.89
N VAL A 93 7.57 -8.00 10.94
CA VAL A 93 8.01 -7.61 9.59
C VAL A 93 8.40 -6.13 9.53
N LEU A 94 7.79 -5.27 10.35
CA LEU A 94 8.09 -3.82 10.36
C LEU A 94 9.59 -3.50 10.52
N PRO A 95 10.36 -4.14 11.42
CA PRO A 95 11.81 -3.92 11.52
C PRO A 95 12.57 -4.35 10.26
N ARG A 96 12.14 -5.44 9.61
CA ARG A 96 12.76 -5.91 8.36
C ARG A 96 12.54 -4.93 7.21
N MET A 97 11.43 -4.22 7.24
CA MET A 97 11.13 -3.15 6.30
C MET A 97 11.83 -1.82 6.65
N LYS A 98 12.54 -1.73 7.78
CA LYS A 98 13.15 -0.51 8.32
C LYS A 98 12.12 0.58 8.68
N CYS A 99 10.96 0.18 9.18
CA CYS A 99 9.97 1.13 9.71
C CYS A 99 10.56 1.82 10.97
N PRO A 100 10.53 3.17 11.05
CA PRO A 100 11.04 3.90 12.21
C PRO A 100 10.07 3.93 13.40
N HIS A 101 8.82 3.53 13.18
CA HIS A 101 7.77 3.56 14.20
C HIS A 101 7.69 2.21 14.92
N GLN A 102 7.67 2.25 16.25
CA GLN A 102 7.46 1.08 17.08
C GLN A 102 5.97 0.80 17.21
N LEU A 103 5.60 -0.47 17.05
CA LEU A 103 4.23 -0.94 17.19
C LEU A 103 4.27 -2.29 17.89
N GLU A 104 3.46 -2.44 18.92
CA GLU A 104 3.35 -3.70 19.65
C GLU A 104 2.08 -4.47 19.25
N PRO A 105 2.07 -5.82 19.34
CA PRO A 105 0.91 -6.61 18.94
C PRO A 105 -0.36 -6.26 19.73
N HIS A 106 -0.20 -5.88 21.01
CA HIS A 106 -1.32 -5.49 21.87
C HIS A 106 -2.00 -4.20 21.40
N GLN A 107 -1.24 -3.27 20.80
CA GLN A 107 -1.80 -2.01 20.27
C GLN A 107 -2.70 -2.27 19.06
N ILE A 108 -2.33 -3.24 18.22
CA ILE A 108 -3.14 -3.67 17.07
C ILE A 108 -4.41 -4.38 17.55
N GLN A 109 -4.30 -5.24 18.57
CA GLN A 109 -5.45 -5.97 19.12
C GLN A 109 -6.39 -5.05 19.91
N GLY A 110 -5.84 -4.09 20.64
CA GLY A 110 -6.54 -3.07 21.42
C GLY A 110 -7.08 -1.92 20.57
N MET A 111 -6.87 -1.95 19.24
CA MET A 111 -7.40 -0.96 18.31
C MET A 111 -6.93 0.47 18.61
N ASP A 112 -5.68 0.60 19.04
CA ASP A 112 -5.07 1.88 19.35
C ASP A 112 -4.62 2.58 18.06
N PHE A 113 -5.59 3.21 17.38
CA PHE A 113 -5.41 3.89 16.11
C PHE A 113 -4.44 5.06 16.19
N ILE A 114 -4.24 5.66 17.37
CA ILE A 114 -3.26 6.74 17.57
C ILE A 114 -1.85 6.22 17.27
N HIS A 115 -1.49 5.03 17.76
CA HIS A 115 -0.18 4.43 17.51
C HIS A 115 -0.11 3.66 16.19
N ILE A 116 -1.24 3.13 15.71
CA ILE A 116 -1.29 2.45 14.40
C ILE A 116 -1.17 3.46 13.24
N PHE A 117 -1.75 4.65 13.38
CA PHE A 117 -1.76 5.69 12.35
C PHE A 117 -0.39 5.99 11.73
N PRO A 118 0.68 6.33 12.49
CA PRO A 118 1.98 6.64 11.92
C PRO A 118 2.60 5.46 11.16
N VAL A 119 2.35 4.23 11.62
CA VAL A 119 2.81 3.01 10.95
C VAL A 119 2.09 2.82 9.62
N VAL A 120 0.76 3.00 9.58
CA VAL A 120 -0.02 2.93 8.34
C VAL A 120 0.41 4.02 7.37
N GLN A 121 0.60 5.26 7.84
CA GLN A 121 1.05 6.36 6.99
C GLN A 121 2.38 6.05 6.30
N TRP A 122 3.32 5.48 7.06
CA TRP A 122 4.61 5.04 6.51
C TRP A 122 4.46 3.88 5.51
N LEU A 123 3.66 2.87 5.86
CA LEU A 123 3.39 1.70 5.00
C LEU A 123 2.72 2.11 3.69
N VAL A 124 1.72 2.99 3.74
CA VAL A 124 1.01 3.52 2.57
C VAL A 124 1.96 4.28 1.66
N LYS A 125 2.78 5.18 2.22
CA LYS A 125 3.77 5.93 1.44
C LYS A 125 4.70 4.98 0.68
N ARG A 126 5.23 3.99 1.38
CA ARG A 126 6.16 3.01 0.80
C ARG A 126 5.50 2.08 -0.22
N ALA A 127 4.23 1.72 0.00
CA ALA A 127 3.45 0.93 -0.94
C ALA A 127 3.14 1.70 -2.23
N ILE A 128 2.89 3.01 -2.15
CA ILE A 128 2.68 3.87 -3.32
C ILE A 128 3.98 4.00 -4.13
N GLU A 129 5.11 4.28 -3.46
CA GLU A 129 6.43 4.36 -4.10
C GLU A 129 6.78 3.05 -4.83
N THR A 130 6.58 1.90 -4.17
CA THR A 130 6.85 0.58 -4.77
C THR A 130 5.93 0.30 -5.97
N LYS A 131 4.67 0.74 -5.92
CA LYS A 131 3.72 0.58 -7.03
C LYS A 131 4.09 1.40 -8.25
N GLU A 132 4.59 2.62 -8.05
CA GLU A 132 5.04 3.49 -9.13
C GLU A 132 6.23 2.85 -9.85
N GLU A 133 7.24 2.41 -9.09
CA GLU A 133 8.41 1.70 -9.62
C GLU A 133 8.04 0.40 -10.35
N MET A 134 7.16 -0.42 -9.76
CA MET A 134 6.70 -1.67 -10.37
C MET A 134 5.83 -1.43 -11.60
N GLY A 135 4.99 -0.39 -11.59
CA GLY A 135 4.13 -0.02 -12.71
C GLY A 135 4.93 0.36 -13.95
N ASP A 136 5.99 1.14 -13.77
CA ASP A 136 6.92 1.52 -14.84
C ASP A 136 7.72 0.32 -15.36
N TYR A 137 8.13 -0.59 -14.47
CA TYR A 137 8.77 -1.83 -14.87
C TYR A 137 7.85 -2.71 -15.72
N ILE A 138 6.61 -2.95 -15.28
CA ILE A 138 5.64 -3.77 -16.04
C ILE A 138 5.33 -3.13 -17.39
N ARG A 139 5.19 -1.80 -17.44
CA ARG A 139 4.95 -1.07 -18.68
C ARG A 139 6.11 -1.20 -19.66
N SER A 140 7.33 -0.93 -19.20
CA SER A 140 8.54 -1.04 -20.03
C SER A 140 8.80 -2.47 -20.50
N TYR A 141 8.57 -3.46 -19.63
CA TYR A 141 8.61 -4.88 -19.98
C TYR A 141 7.57 -5.22 -21.05
N SER A 142 6.32 -4.76 -20.88
CA SER A 142 5.23 -5.00 -21.84
C SER A 142 5.52 -4.38 -23.21
N ILE A 143 6.05 -3.15 -23.25
CA ILE A 143 6.48 -2.49 -24.49
C ILE A 143 7.62 -3.28 -25.15
N SER A 144 8.62 -3.71 -24.37
CA SER A 144 9.75 -4.50 -24.88
C SER A 144 9.30 -5.86 -25.45
N GLN A 145 8.36 -6.54 -24.78
CA GLN A 145 7.82 -7.81 -25.28
C GLN A 145 6.95 -7.63 -26.52
N PHE A 146 6.16 -6.55 -26.58
CA PHE A 146 5.39 -6.19 -27.76
C PHE A 146 6.31 -5.94 -28.96
N GLN A 147 7.33 -5.10 -28.81
CA GLN A 147 8.29 -4.76 -29.87
C GLN A 147 9.14 -5.94 -30.35
N LYS A 148 9.31 -7.00 -29.53
CA LYS A 148 9.99 -8.23 -29.95
C LYS A 148 9.15 -9.09 -30.90
N THR A 149 7.83 -9.01 -30.81
CA THR A 149 6.91 -9.93 -31.50
C THR A 149 6.10 -9.22 -32.58
N TYR A 150 5.91 -7.91 -32.46
CA TYR A 150 5.10 -7.09 -33.34
C TYR A 150 5.84 -5.78 -33.66
N SER A 151 5.92 -5.46 -34.95
CA SER A 151 6.38 -4.16 -35.46
C SER A 151 5.16 -3.31 -35.83
N LEU A 152 5.21 -2.01 -35.50
CA LEU A 152 4.22 -1.06 -36.01
C LEU A 152 4.60 -0.66 -37.45
N PRO A 153 3.63 -0.30 -38.31
CA PRO A 153 3.92 0.15 -39.67
C PRO A 153 4.90 1.35 -39.72
N GLU A 154 4.85 2.23 -38.72
CA GLU A 154 5.79 3.35 -38.59
C GLU A 154 7.22 2.91 -38.26
N ASP A 155 7.41 1.76 -37.58
CA ASP A 155 8.74 1.21 -37.27
C ASP A 155 9.42 0.71 -38.55
N ASP A 156 8.69 0.09 -39.47
CA ASP A 156 9.20 -0.36 -40.77
C ASP A 156 9.59 0.82 -41.67
N ASP A 157 8.81 1.91 -41.65
CA ASP A 157 9.13 3.14 -42.38
C ASP A 157 10.37 3.84 -41.80
N PHE A 158 10.55 3.80 -40.48
CA PHE A 158 11.75 4.31 -39.83
C PHE A 158 13.00 3.47 -40.18
N ILE A 159 12.88 2.14 -40.18
CA ILE A 159 13.96 1.22 -40.60
C ILE A 159 14.36 1.51 -42.05
N LYS A 160 13.40 1.61 -42.98
CA LYS A 160 13.68 1.93 -44.39
C LYS A 160 14.36 3.28 -44.57
N ARG A 161 13.95 4.31 -43.84
CA ARG A 161 14.60 5.64 -43.89
C ARG A 161 16.02 5.60 -43.35
N LYS A 162 16.25 4.88 -42.26
CA LYS A 162 17.58 4.70 -41.66
C LYS A 162 18.51 3.93 -42.59
N GLU A 163 18.03 2.85 -43.21
CA GLU A 163 18.79 2.06 -44.17
C GLU A 163 19.16 2.87 -45.41
N LYS A 164 18.22 3.69 -45.91
CA LYS A 164 18.48 4.62 -47.02
C LYS A 164 19.54 5.67 -46.67
N ALA A 165 19.47 6.24 -45.47
CA ALA A 165 20.47 7.22 -45.00
C ALA A 165 21.86 6.58 -44.85
N ILE A 166 21.94 5.38 -44.28
CA ILE A 166 23.21 4.63 -44.16
C ILE A 166 23.79 4.34 -45.54
N LYS A 167 22.97 3.88 -46.48
CA LYS A 167 23.40 3.59 -47.85
C LYS A 167 23.96 4.83 -48.56
N THR A 168 23.30 5.98 -48.39
CA THR A 168 23.79 7.27 -48.94
C THR A 168 25.13 7.69 -48.34
N VAL A 169 25.33 7.52 -47.03
CA VAL A 169 26.61 7.86 -46.38
C VAL A 169 27.73 6.90 -46.81
N VAL A 170 27.43 5.61 -46.96
CA VAL A 170 28.37 4.61 -47.47
C VAL A 170 28.77 4.95 -48.91
N ASP A 171 27.81 5.20 -49.81
CA ASP A 171 28.11 5.55 -51.21
C ASP A 171 28.97 6.81 -51.34
N LEU A 172 28.77 7.82 -50.49
CA LEU A 172 29.60 9.03 -50.45
C LEU A 172 31.03 8.74 -49.95
N SER A 173 31.22 7.77 -49.05
CA SER A 173 32.53 7.38 -48.53
C SER A 173 33.37 6.57 -49.53
N VAL A 174 32.74 5.81 -50.43
CA VAL A 174 33.44 5.03 -51.48
C VAL A 174 33.82 5.91 -52.68
N SER A 175 33.15 7.06 -52.86
CA SER A 175 33.36 7.96 -54.00
C SER A 175 34.41 9.07 -53.76
N SER A 176 35.25 8.97 -52.73
CA SER A 176 36.50 9.76 -52.65
C SER A 176 37.64 9.00 -53.31
N PRO A 177 37.96 9.26 -54.60
CA PRO A 177 39.20 8.78 -55.18
C PRO A 177 40.37 9.44 -54.42
N VAL A 178 41.24 8.59 -53.89
CA VAL A 178 42.57 8.97 -53.45
C VAL A 178 43.27 9.61 -54.65
N LEU A 179 43.40 10.93 -54.64
CA LEU A 179 44.29 11.69 -55.51
C LEU A 179 45.72 11.39 -55.05
N LEU A 180 46.39 10.44 -55.69
CA LEU A 180 47.84 10.30 -55.77
C LEU A 180 48.23 9.67 -57.12
#